data_AF-A0A165FBL7-F1
#
_entry.id   AF-A0A165FBL7-F1
#
_cell.length_a   1.000
_cell.length_b   1.000
_cell.length_c   1.000
_cell.angle_alpha   90.00
_cell.angle_beta   90.00
_cell.angle_gamma   90.00
#
_symmetry.space_group_name_H-M   'P 1'
#
loop_
_entity.id
_entity.type
_entity.pdbx_description
1 polymer ?
#
loop_
_entity_poly.entity_id
_entity_poly.type
_entity_poly.pdbx_seq_one_letter_code
_entity_poly.pdbx_strand_id
1 'polypeptide(L)' 'PQHTSALQGQGWVDELLNGNPARIYNSLGLHKQVFRCLCHMLAVKAGLRHSKYVSLEEQVAMFL' A
#
# COMPACT_ATOMS: atom_id res chain seq x y z
N PRO A 1 -0.48 10.51 14.28
CA PRO A 1 -1.55 10.82 13.30
C PRO A 1 -2.41 9.58 13.07
N GLN A 2 -3.62 9.56 13.62
CA GLN A 2 -4.53 8.42 13.56
C GLN A 2 -5.28 8.44 12.23
N HIS A 3 -5.15 7.38 11.43
CA HIS A 3 -5.85 7.19 10.16
C HIS A 3 -7.32 6.86 10.42
N THR A 4 -8.12 7.88 10.72
CA THR A 4 -9.56 7.76 10.92
C THR A 4 -10.29 8.07 9.64
N SER A 5 -10.31 7.13 8.69
CA SER A 5 -11.38 6.98 7.68
C SER A 5 -11.12 5.76 6.81
N ALA A 6 -12.01 4.77 6.91
CA ALA A 6 -12.07 3.59 6.05
C ALA A 6 -12.31 3.91 4.55
N LEU A 7 -12.39 5.19 4.18
CA LEU A 7 -12.50 5.71 2.82
C LEU A 7 -11.21 6.39 2.32
N GLN A 8 -10.22 6.63 3.19
CA GLN A 8 -9.01 7.38 2.86
C GLN A 8 -7.78 6.50 2.63
N GLY A 9 -7.75 5.25 3.13
CA GLY A 9 -6.56 4.41 3.02
C GLY A 9 -6.21 4.06 1.58
N GLN A 10 -7.16 3.54 0.81
CA GLN A 10 -6.94 3.33 -0.63
C GLN A 10 -6.59 4.62 -1.38
N GLY A 11 -7.29 5.73 -1.09
CA GLY A 11 -7.00 7.02 -1.73
C GLY A 11 -5.59 7.53 -1.43
N TRP A 12 -5.11 7.33 -0.21
CA TRP A 12 -3.75 7.63 0.18
C TRP A 12 -2.72 6.74 -0.52
N VAL A 13 -3.00 5.43 -0.64
CA VAL A 13 -2.15 4.50 -1.41
C VAL A 13 -2.09 4.92 -2.88
N ASP A 14 -3.23 5.30 -3.46
CA ASP A 14 -3.31 5.77 -4.84
C ASP A 14 -2.53 7.07 -5.04
N GLU A 15 -2.60 8.02 -4.11
CA GLU A 15 -1.75 9.21 -4.11
C GLU A 15 -0.26 8.86 -4.03
N LEU A 16 0.09 7.86 -3.22
CA LEU A 16 1.47 7.42 -3.06
C LEU A 16 2.02 6.79 -4.34
N LEU A 17 1.19 5.98 -5.00
CA LEU A 17 1.54 5.27 -6.22
C LEU A 17 1.53 6.20 -7.44
N ASN A 18 0.64 7.18 -7.49
CA ASN A 18 0.49 8.08 -8.64
C ASN A 18 1.21 9.42 -8.46
N GLY A 19 1.63 9.76 -7.24
CA GLY A 19 2.36 10.97 -6.91
C GLY A 19 3.86 10.89 -7.18
N ASN A 20 4.60 11.84 -6.59
CA ASN A 20 6.05 11.92 -6.72
C ASN A 20 6.73 10.64 -6.17
N PRO A 21 7.64 9.98 -6.92
CA PRO A 21 8.37 8.80 -6.47
C PRO A 21 9.13 8.97 -5.14
N ALA A 22 9.49 10.20 -4.76
CA ALA A 22 10.08 10.48 -3.45
C ALA A 22 9.07 10.32 -2.30
N ARG A 23 7.77 10.56 -2.54
CA ARG A 23 6.74 10.43 -1.50
C ARG A 23 6.61 8.99 -1.01
N ILE A 24 6.56 8.01 -1.93
CA ILE A 24 6.47 6.61 -1.54
C ILE A 24 7.71 6.13 -0.79
N TYR A 25 8.89 6.60 -1.19
CA TYR A 25 10.13 6.29 -0.47
C TYR A 25 10.13 6.92 0.93
N ASN A 26 9.71 8.17 1.06
CA ASN A 26 9.64 8.86 2.35
C ASN A 26 8.56 8.28 3.27
N SER A 27 7.47 7.74 2.72
CA SER A 27 6.35 7.20 3.50
C SER A 27 6.51 5.73 3.85
N LEU A 28 6.97 4.88 2.91
CA LEU A 28 7.06 3.42 3.11
C LEU A 28 8.50 2.91 3.20
N GLY A 29 9.51 3.77 3.01
CA GLY A 29 10.92 3.35 2.93
C GLY A 29 11.26 2.55 1.67
N LEU A 30 10.32 2.45 0.71
CA LEU A 30 10.46 1.62 -0.48
C LEU A 30 10.18 2.42 -1.75
N HIS A 31 10.89 2.08 -2.83
CA HIS A 31 10.53 2.56 -4.16
C HIS A 31 9.22 1.89 -4.63
N LYS A 32 8.43 2.63 -5.42
CA LYS A 32 7.15 2.16 -6.01
C LYS A 32 7.22 0.76 -6.61
N GLN A 33 8.28 0.48 -7.36
CA GLN A 33 8.45 -0.82 -8.01
C GLN A 33 8.69 -1.96 -7.01
N VAL A 34 9.44 -1.68 -5.93
CA VAL A 34 9.69 -2.63 -4.85
C VAL A 34 8.40 -2.90 -4.08
N PHE A 35 7.64 -1.84 -3.76
CA PHE A 35 6.33 -1.98 -3.12
C PHE A 35 5.35 -2.83 -3.93
N ARG A 36 5.26 -2.61 -5.25
CA ARG A 36 4.42 -3.43 -6.15
C ARG A 36 4.88 -4.89 -6.21
N CYS A 37 6.19 -5.11 -6.28
CA CYS A 37 6.76 -6.45 -6.27
C CYS A 37 6.43 -7.18 -4.95
N LEU A 38 6.57 -6.50 -3.81
CA LEU A 38 6.21 -7.03 -2.50
C LEU A 38 4.73 -7.41 -2.43
N CYS A 39 3.83 -6.52 -2.86
CA CYS A 39 2.39 -6.79 -2.92
C CYS A 39 2.09 -8.05 -3.76
N HIS A 40 2.69 -8.15 -4.94
CA HIS A 40 2.52 -9.32 -5.81
C HIS A 40 3.08 -10.60 -5.18
N MET A 41 4.26 -10.55 -4.56
CA MET A 41 4.84 -11.71 -3.88
C MET A 41 3.98 -12.17 -2.70
N LEU A 42 3.45 -11.25 -1.90
CA LEU A 42 2.55 -11.61 -0.80
C LEU A 42 1.25 -12.22 -1.31
N ALA A 43 0.70 -11.71 -2.40
CA ALA A 43 -0.49 -12.29 -3.03
C ALA A 43 -0.23 -13.73 -3.51
N VAL A 44 0.88 -13.96 -4.20
CA VAL A 44 1.18 -15.24 -4.87
C VAL A 44 1.77 -16.28 -3.91
N LYS A 45 2.67 -15.87 -3.01
CA LYS A 45 3.46 -16.80 -2.16
C LYS A 45 2.87 -16.96 -0.76
N ALA A 46 2.31 -15.90 -0.19
CA ALA A 46 1.70 -15.93 1.15
C ALA A 46 0.17 -16.09 1.10
N GLY A 47 -0.45 -16.01 -0.08
CA GLY A 47 -1.90 -16.10 -0.23
C GLY A 47 -2.64 -14.88 0.30
N LEU A 48 -1.97 -13.74 0.44
CA LEU A 48 -2.59 -12.49 0.89
C LEU A 48 -3.67 -12.07 -0.11
N ARG A 49 -4.84 -11.69 0.40
CA ARG A 49 -5.97 -11.26 -0.42
C ARG A 49 -6.54 -9.95 0.12
N HIS A 50 -7.15 -9.18 -0.76
CA HIS A 50 -7.97 -8.06 -0.34
C HIS A 50 -9.11 -8.56 0.57
N SER A 51 -9.50 -7.73 1.54
CA SER A 51 -10.67 -7.97 2.37
C SER A 51 -11.90 -7.30 1.75
N LYS A 52 -13.05 -7.37 2.44
CA LYS A 52 -14.29 -6.72 1.97
C LYS A 52 -14.14 -5.20 1.81
N TYR A 53 -13.23 -4.56 2.54
CA TYR A 53 -13.13 -3.10 2.61
C TYR A 53 -11.70 -2.56 2.44
N VAL A 54 -10.69 -3.43 2.39
CA VAL A 54 -9.27 -3.01 2.38
C VAL A 54 -8.56 -3.76 1.27
N SER A 55 -7.96 -3.02 0.34
CA SER A 55 -7.18 -3.61 -0.76
C SER A 55 -5.93 -4.32 -0.23
N LEU A 56 -5.29 -5.11 -1.09
CA LEU A 56 -4.03 -5.74 -0.72
C LEU A 56 -2.93 -4.70 -0.52
N GLU A 57 -2.86 -3.70 -1.40
CA GLU A 57 -1.90 -2.61 -1.33
C GLU A 57 -2.08 -1.78 -0.07
N GLU A 58 -3.32 -1.50 0.33
CA GLU A 58 -3.63 -0.80 1.58
C GLU A 58 -3.26 -1.64 2.80
N GLN A 59 -3.53 -2.95 2.79
CA GLN A 59 -3.08 -3.84 3.87
C GLN A 59 -1.56 -3.84 4.02
N VAL A 60 -0.82 -3.91 2.91
CA VAL A 60 0.65 -3.90 2.92
C VAL A 60 1.16 -2.53 3.35
N ALA A 61 0.55 -1.44 2.88
CA ALA A 61 0.97 -0.09 3.22
C ALA A 61 0.61 0.33 4.66
N MET A 62 -0.39 -0.30 5.29
CA MET A 62 -0.68 -0.13 6.72
C MET A 62 0.29 -0.90 7.62
N PHE A 63 0.88 -1.99 7.11
CA PHE A 63 1.83 -2.81 7.86
C PHE A 63 3.24 -2.20 7.86
N LEU A 64 3.63 -1.59 6.74
CA LEU A 64 4.91 -0.88 6.57
C LEU A 64 4.88 0.48 7.28
#